data_AF-A0A3D5Q9H5-F1
#
_entry.id   AF-A0A3D5Q9H5-F1
#
_cell.length_a   1.000
_cell.length_b   1.000
_cell.length_c   1.000
_cell.angle_alpha   90.00
_cell.angle_beta   90.00
_cell.angle_gamma   90.00
#
_symmetry.space_group_name_H-M   'P 1'
#
loop_
_entity.id
_entity.type
_entity.pdbx_description
1 polymer ?
#
loop_
_entity_poly.entity_id
_entity_poly.type
_entity_poly.pdbx_seq_one_letter_code
_entity_poly.pdbx_strand_id
1 'polypeptide(L)'
;MLASLGLIPNLALSAWLSPHLEKFENCTIEKTFLASALKERSITSTLYVTRIQEDQESQTAKLFREQGLAGEIAYRPVYPSNTEIEDSRTMVLTSVVYRREASSLEKFFSGSKTQVYYEVRMDGERFALNLSSFKSQPFEVYI
;
A
#
# COMPACT_ATOMS: atom_id res chain seq x y z
N MET A 1 -24.23 9.64 -48.37
CA MET A 1 -23.47 8.67 -47.54
C MET A 1 -22.17 9.34 -47.14
N LEU A 2 -21.91 9.45 -45.83
CA LEU A 2 -20.59 9.50 -45.16
C LEU A 2 -20.85 9.96 -43.72
N ALA A 3 -21.21 9.00 -42.87
CA ALA A 3 -21.30 9.22 -41.43
C ALA A 3 -19.87 9.21 -40.85
N SER A 4 -19.58 10.24 -40.07
CA SER A 4 -18.38 10.41 -39.27
C SER A 4 -18.12 9.18 -38.38
N LEU A 5 -16.97 8.53 -38.54
CA LEU A 5 -16.43 7.61 -37.55
C LEU A 5 -15.68 8.44 -36.50
N GLY A 6 -16.41 8.76 -35.42
CA GLY A 6 -15.88 9.41 -34.25
C GLY A 6 -14.81 8.58 -33.56
N LEU A 7 -13.72 9.26 -33.21
CA LEU A 7 -12.66 8.85 -32.30
C LEU A 7 -13.19 8.15 -31.04
N ILE A 8 -12.80 6.90 -30.79
CA ILE A 8 -12.47 6.44 -29.43
C ILE A 8 -11.38 5.34 -29.48
N PRO A 9 -10.11 5.68 -29.25
CA PRO A 9 -9.18 4.74 -28.63
C PRO A 9 -8.43 5.42 -27.48
N ASN A 10 -9.14 5.93 -26.46
CA ASN A 10 -8.49 6.69 -25.39
C ASN A 10 -8.70 6.17 -23.97
N LEU A 11 -9.38 5.02 -23.79
CA LEU A 11 -9.57 4.41 -22.46
C LEU A 11 -8.57 3.28 -22.16
N ALA A 12 -8.04 2.60 -23.19
CA ALA A 12 -7.06 1.53 -23.00
C ALA A 12 -5.64 2.05 -22.69
N LEU A 13 -5.27 3.24 -23.21
CA LEU A 13 -3.97 3.86 -22.95
C LEU A 13 -3.87 4.48 -21.55
N SER A 14 -4.96 5.01 -20.99
CA SER A 14 -4.96 5.61 -19.65
C SER A 14 -4.81 4.56 -18.53
N ALA A 15 -5.36 3.36 -18.73
CA ALA A 15 -5.23 2.24 -17.81
C ALA A 15 -3.78 1.71 -17.72
N TRP A 16 -2.98 1.90 -18.78
CA TRP A 16 -1.57 1.48 -18.80
C TRP A 16 -0.64 2.46 -18.09
N LEU A 17 -1.03 3.73 -18.03
CA LEU A 17 -0.20 4.81 -17.50
C LEU A 17 -0.44 5.10 -16.03
N SER A 18 -1.51 4.58 -15.44
CA SER A 18 -1.87 4.84 -14.05
C SER A 18 -1.64 3.60 -13.18
N PRO A 19 -0.94 3.69 -12.03
CA PRO A 19 -0.96 2.61 -11.04
C PRO A 19 -2.39 2.26 -10.65
N HIS A 20 -2.61 1.01 -10.24
CA HIS A 20 -3.87 0.56 -9.67
C HIS A 20 -3.63 -0.38 -8.49
N LEU A 21 -4.67 -0.58 -7.70
CA LEU A 21 -4.65 -1.40 -6.49
C LEU A 21 -5.63 -2.56 -6.65
N GLU A 22 -5.17 -3.76 -6.43
CA GLU A 22 -5.96 -4.99 -6.40
C GLU A 22 -6.08 -5.47 -4.96
N LYS A 23 -7.29 -5.82 -4.53
CA LYS A 23 -7.59 -6.30 -3.17
C LYS A 23 -7.84 -7.81 -3.21
N PHE A 24 -7.14 -8.54 -2.36
CA PHE A 24 -7.34 -9.96 -2.11
C PHE A 24 -7.86 -10.15 -0.69
N GLU A 25 -8.89 -10.98 -0.54
CA GLU A 25 -9.51 -11.30 0.76
C GLU A 25 -9.24 -12.75 1.14
N ASN A 26 -9.15 -13.02 2.44
CA ASN A 26 -8.91 -14.34 3.03
C ASN A 26 -7.51 -14.92 2.77
N CYS A 27 -6.51 -14.06 2.56
CA CYS A 27 -5.12 -14.48 2.32
C CYS A 27 -4.37 -14.91 3.59
N THR A 28 -4.92 -14.63 4.78
CA THR A 28 -4.34 -14.90 6.10
C THR A 28 -5.46 -15.09 7.13
N ILE A 29 -5.17 -15.77 8.25
CA ILE A 29 -6.05 -15.72 9.44
C ILE A 29 -5.73 -14.43 10.20
N GLU A 30 -6.75 -13.74 10.73
CA GLU A 30 -6.52 -12.54 11.54
C GLU A 30 -5.56 -12.83 12.70
N LYS A 31 -4.60 -11.94 12.92
CA LYS A 31 -3.57 -12.13 13.96
C LYS A 31 -3.24 -10.84 14.67
N THR A 32 -3.29 -10.88 16.00
CA THR A 32 -2.89 -9.76 16.86
C THR A 32 -1.42 -9.86 17.22
N PHE A 33 -0.70 -8.74 17.19
CA PHE A 33 0.70 -8.65 17.55
C PHE A 33 1.07 -7.27 18.12
N LEU A 34 2.19 -7.21 18.83
CA LEU A 34 2.79 -5.95 19.29
C LEU A 34 3.65 -5.33 18.20
N ALA A 35 3.66 -4.01 18.13
CA ALA A 35 4.48 -3.26 17.18
C ALA A 35 5.98 -3.58 17.32
N SER A 36 6.46 -3.80 18.54
CA SER A 36 7.85 -4.21 18.81
C SER A 36 8.26 -5.46 18.03
N ALA A 37 7.39 -6.46 17.95
CA ALA A 37 7.66 -7.71 17.22
C ALA A 37 7.79 -7.50 15.70
N LEU A 38 7.09 -6.51 15.14
CA LEU A 38 7.30 -6.10 13.74
C LEU A 38 8.59 -5.30 13.58
N LYS A 39 8.87 -4.35 14.48
CA LYS A 39 10.09 -3.55 14.42
C LYS A 39 11.33 -4.42 14.41
N GLU A 40 11.44 -5.43 15.26
CA GLU A 40 12.57 -6.38 15.27
C GLU A 40 12.84 -7.05 13.91
N ARG A 41 11.79 -7.26 13.11
CA ARG A 41 11.86 -7.89 11.78
C ARG A 41 12.04 -6.88 10.64
N SER A 42 11.80 -5.60 10.91
CA SER A 42 11.96 -4.52 9.94
C SER A 42 13.43 -4.34 9.56
N ILE A 43 13.68 -3.71 8.41
CA ILE A 43 15.04 -3.47 7.92
C ILE A 43 15.83 -2.59 8.89
N THR A 44 15.18 -1.57 9.45
CA THR A 44 15.80 -0.50 10.26
C THR A 44 15.49 -0.58 11.74
N SER A 45 14.84 -1.65 12.20
CA SER A 45 14.29 -1.77 13.56
C SER A 45 13.29 -0.65 13.93
N THR A 46 12.74 0.06 12.95
CA THR A 46 11.86 1.22 13.13
C THR A 46 10.78 1.21 12.06
N LEU A 47 9.56 1.61 12.43
CA LEU A 47 8.40 1.68 11.55
C LEU A 47 7.65 2.97 11.80
N TYR A 48 7.19 3.59 10.72
CA TYR A 48 6.46 4.85 10.74
C TYR A 48 5.10 4.66 10.09
N VAL A 49 4.08 5.26 10.69
CA VAL A 49 2.77 5.46 10.09
C VAL A 49 2.82 6.75 9.28
N THR A 50 2.50 6.63 8.00
CA THR A 50 2.34 7.75 7.07
C THR A 50 0.86 7.90 6.75
N ARG A 51 0.24 8.97 7.24
CA ARG A 51 -1.15 9.29 6.89
C ARG A 51 -1.22 9.76 5.45
N ILE A 52 -2.21 9.28 4.72
CA ILE A 52 -2.39 9.59 3.30
C ILE A 52 -3.07 10.96 3.16
N GLN A 53 -2.38 11.95 2.58
CA GLN A 53 -2.92 13.28 2.23
C GLN A 53 -3.22 13.36 0.71
N GLU A 54 -4.23 14.14 0.31
CA GLU A 54 -4.80 14.15 -1.06
C GLU A 54 -4.18 15.23 -1.94
N ASP A 55 -3.66 16.27 -1.30
CA ASP A 55 -2.97 17.42 -1.89
C ASP A 55 -1.56 17.05 -2.39
N GLN A 56 -0.99 15.97 -1.88
CA GLN A 56 0.20 15.36 -2.44
C GLN A 56 -0.22 14.48 -3.62
N GLU A 57 0.20 14.85 -4.83
CA GLU A 57 -0.18 14.32 -6.16
C GLU A 57 0.05 12.80 -6.41
N SER A 58 0.17 12.02 -5.35
CA SER A 58 0.32 10.58 -5.39
C SER A 58 -1.00 9.92 -5.77
N GLN A 59 -1.11 9.40 -7.00
CA GLN A 59 -2.22 8.51 -7.38
C GLN A 59 -2.39 7.33 -6.40
N THR A 60 -1.31 6.95 -5.71
CA THR A 60 -1.33 5.91 -4.66
C THR A 60 -2.15 6.34 -3.44
N ALA A 61 -2.10 7.61 -3.07
CA ALA A 61 -2.90 8.17 -1.98
C ALA A 61 -4.40 7.95 -2.24
N LYS A 62 -4.83 8.30 -3.45
CA LYS A 62 -6.22 8.14 -3.88
C LYS A 62 -6.66 6.67 -3.84
N LEU A 63 -5.85 5.76 -4.41
CA LEU A 63 -6.17 4.33 -4.46
C LEU A 63 -6.39 3.73 -3.06
N PHE A 64 -5.52 4.01 -2.10
CA PHE A 64 -5.66 3.48 -0.74
C PHE A 64 -6.86 4.08 0.01
N ARG A 65 -7.18 5.36 -0.22
CA ARG A 65 -8.38 5.99 0.36
C ARG A 65 -9.68 5.41 -0.19
N GLU A 66 -9.73 5.08 -1.48
CA GLU A 66 -10.91 4.45 -2.09
C GLU A 66 -11.20 3.06 -1.46
N GLN A 67 -10.18 2.41 -0.87
CA GLN A 67 -10.33 1.19 -0.07
C GLN A 67 -10.59 1.46 1.43
N GLY A 68 -10.61 2.74 1.82
CA GLY A 68 -10.84 3.25 3.16
C GLY A 68 -9.66 3.02 4.12
N LEU A 69 -8.43 3.00 3.60
CA LEU A 69 -7.21 3.00 4.42
C LEU A 69 -6.81 4.43 4.79
N ALA A 70 -6.44 4.62 6.05
CA ALA A 70 -6.02 5.91 6.61
C ALA A 70 -4.52 6.20 6.39
N GLY A 71 -3.71 5.17 6.12
CA GLY A 71 -2.26 5.34 5.93
C GLY A 71 -1.49 4.09 5.50
N GLU A 72 -0.19 4.25 5.34
CA GLU A 72 0.80 3.19 5.09
C GLU A 72 1.76 3.08 6.29
N ILE A 73 2.20 1.85 6.62
CA ILE A 73 3.25 1.58 7.59
C ILE A 73 4.49 1.12 6.83
N ALA A 74 5.57 1.91 6.94
CA ALA A 74 6.83 1.65 6.25
C ALA A 74 8.07 2.09 7.05
N TYR A 75 9.25 1.64 6.63
CA TYR A 75 10.55 2.05 7.20
C TYR A 75 11.12 3.37 6.63
N ARG A 76 10.35 4.06 5.78
CA ARG A 76 10.83 5.12 4.88
C ARG A 76 11.32 6.39 5.63
N PRO A 77 12.05 7.28 4.92
CA PRO A 77 12.50 8.56 5.46
C PRO A 77 11.36 9.36 6.09
N VAL A 78 11.68 10.02 7.19
CA VAL A 78 10.73 10.74 8.04
C VAL A 78 10.27 12.01 7.33
N TYR A 79 8.97 12.11 7.05
CA TYR A 79 8.31 13.37 6.73
C TYR A 79 7.66 13.95 7.99
N PRO A 80 7.44 15.28 8.09
CA PRO A 80 6.82 15.89 9.26
C PRO A 80 5.43 15.34 9.63
N SER A 81 4.72 14.76 8.66
CA SER A 81 3.41 14.12 8.84
C SER A 81 3.48 12.69 9.41
N ASN A 82 4.68 12.11 9.50
CA ASN A 82 4.85 10.71 9.85
C ASN A 82 4.97 10.56 11.36
N THR A 83 4.40 9.49 11.90
CA THR A 83 4.45 9.18 13.34
C THR A 83 5.14 7.83 13.53
N GLU A 84 6.18 7.77 14.36
CA GLU A 84 6.78 6.49 14.74
C GLU A 84 5.76 5.68 15.55
N ILE A 85 5.65 4.38 15.26
CA ILE A 85 4.76 3.50 16.01
C ILE A 85 5.41 3.19 17.37
N GLU A 86 4.72 3.43 18.48
CA GLU A 86 5.21 3.03 19.80
C GLU A 86 5.24 1.50 19.96
N ASP A 87 6.26 0.97 20.65
CA ASP A 87 6.47 -0.48 20.83
C ASP A 87 5.31 -1.20 21.52
N SER A 88 4.61 -0.49 22.40
CA SER A 88 3.47 -0.97 23.18
C SER A 88 2.19 -1.09 22.38
N ARG A 89 2.12 -0.54 21.16
CA ARG A 89 0.89 -0.56 20.37
C ARG A 89 0.57 -1.96 19.89
N THR A 90 -0.70 -2.30 20.00
CA THR A 90 -1.26 -3.55 19.48
C THR A 90 -1.79 -3.31 18.07
N MET A 91 -1.48 -4.23 17.18
CA MET A 91 -1.89 -4.20 15.78
C MET A 91 -2.57 -5.52 15.43
N VAL A 92 -3.60 -5.46 14.59
CA VAL A 92 -4.34 -6.64 14.13
C VAL A 92 -4.12 -6.79 12.64
N LEU A 93 -3.37 -7.81 12.24
CA LEU A 93 -3.31 -8.27 10.85
C LEU A 93 -4.71 -8.73 10.46
N THR A 94 -5.24 -8.17 9.39
CA THR A 94 -6.50 -8.64 8.82
C THR A 94 -6.23 -9.73 7.79
N SER A 95 -7.29 -10.37 7.34
CA SER A 95 -7.24 -11.33 6.24
C SER A 95 -7.15 -10.69 4.85
N VAL A 96 -6.82 -9.38 4.76
CA VAL A 96 -6.83 -8.60 3.52
C VAL A 96 -5.42 -8.23 3.08
N VAL A 97 -5.15 -8.43 1.78
CA VAL A 97 -3.90 -8.06 1.12
C VAL A 97 -4.20 -7.13 -0.05
N TYR A 98 -3.38 -6.10 -0.21
CA TYR A 98 -3.43 -5.20 -1.34
C TYR A 98 -2.18 -5.35 -2.20
N ARG A 99 -2.37 -5.46 -3.52
CA ARG A 99 -1.30 -5.44 -4.51
C ARG A 99 -1.39 -4.15 -5.31
N ARG A 100 -0.33 -3.34 -5.24
CA ARG A 100 -0.19 -2.13 -6.04
C ARG A 100 0.65 -2.43 -7.27
N GLU A 101 0.01 -2.41 -8.43
CA GLU A 101 0.70 -2.49 -9.70
C GLU A 101 1.33 -1.15 -10.04
N ALA A 102 2.63 -1.17 -10.35
CA ALA A 102 3.30 -0.01 -10.90
C ALA A 102 2.82 0.24 -12.34
N SER A 103 2.61 1.51 -12.69
CA SER A 103 2.29 1.90 -14.06
C SER A 103 3.42 1.56 -15.03
N SER A 104 3.11 1.52 -16.33
CA SER A 104 4.13 1.36 -17.37
C SER A 104 5.19 2.46 -17.33
N LEU A 105 4.80 3.69 -16.96
CA LEU A 105 5.71 4.83 -16.87
C LEU A 105 6.67 4.70 -15.68
N GLU A 106 6.16 4.31 -14.51
CA GLU A 106 6.99 4.03 -13.32
C GLU A 106 7.98 2.89 -13.58
N LYS A 107 7.52 1.81 -14.22
CA LYS A 107 8.36 0.69 -14.65
C LYS A 107 9.45 1.15 -15.62
N PHE A 108 9.12 2.00 -16.59
CA PHE A 108 10.05 2.50 -17.60
C PHE A 108 11.14 3.43 -17.02
N PHE A 109 10.76 4.44 -16.22
CA PHE A 109 11.71 5.47 -15.77
C PHE A 109 12.48 5.12 -14.50
N SER A 110 11.86 4.38 -13.58
CA SER A 110 12.45 4.09 -12.26
C SER A 110 12.71 2.60 -12.01
N GLY A 111 12.24 1.72 -12.91
CA GLY A 111 12.26 0.27 -12.67
C GLY A 111 11.39 -0.15 -11.48
N SER A 112 10.46 0.71 -11.03
CA SER A 112 9.64 0.46 -9.85
C SER A 112 8.83 -0.83 -9.99
N LYS A 113 8.88 -1.65 -8.95
CA LYS A 113 8.24 -2.96 -8.90
C LYS A 113 6.81 -2.87 -8.36
N THR A 114 6.01 -3.88 -8.65
CA THR A 114 4.76 -4.18 -7.94
C THR A 114 5.04 -4.29 -6.43
N GLN A 115 4.19 -3.66 -5.62
CA GLN A 115 4.29 -3.67 -4.16
C GLN A 115 3.11 -4.40 -3.55
N VAL A 116 3.35 -5.10 -2.44
CA VAL A 116 2.33 -5.87 -1.71
C VAL A 116 2.25 -5.33 -0.28
N TYR A 117 1.03 -5.19 0.20
CA TYR A 117 0.71 -4.62 1.50
C TYR A 117 -0.29 -5.50 2.23
N TYR A 118 -0.09 -5.69 3.52
CA TYR A 118 -1.12 -6.26 4.38
C TYR A 118 -1.99 -5.17 4.97
N GLU A 119 -3.30 -5.35 5.01
CA GLU A 119 -4.13 -4.48 5.84
C GLU A 119 -3.96 -4.85 7.32
N VAL A 120 -3.66 -3.85 8.13
CA VAL A 120 -3.59 -3.96 9.57
C VAL A 120 -4.52 -2.93 10.22
N ARG A 121 -5.12 -3.29 11.35
CA ARG A 121 -5.88 -2.38 12.20
C ARG A 121 -5.03 -1.95 13.38
N MET A 122 -5.00 -0.65 13.66
CA MET A 122 -4.35 -0.05 14.83
C MET A 122 -5.22 1.11 15.31
N ASP A 123 -5.56 1.16 16.59
CA ASP A 123 -6.41 2.19 17.19
C ASP A 123 -7.75 2.45 16.47
N GLY A 124 -8.35 1.40 15.91
CA GLY A 124 -9.62 1.50 15.16
C GLY A 124 -9.48 2.01 13.73
N GLU A 125 -8.29 2.43 13.30
CA GLU A 125 -7.99 2.83 11.92
C GLU A 125 -7.35 1.67 11.14
N ARG A 126 -7.50 1.69 9.80
CA ARG A 126 -6.94 0.69 8.88
C ARG A 126 -5.74 1.27 8.14
N PHE A 127 -4.65 0.51 8.10
CA PHE A 127 -3.39 0.91 7.47
C PHE A 127 -2.86 -0.20 6.55
N ALA A 128 -2.06 0.19 5.56
CA ALA A 128 -1.35 -0.71 4.67
C ALA A 128 0.08 -0.96 5.18
N LEU A 129 0.38 -2.16 5.68
CA LEU A 129 1.73 -2.56 6.06
C LEU A 129 2.54 -2.96 4.84
N ASN A 130 3.54 -2.16 4.48
CA ASN A 130 4.37 -2.40 3.30
C ASN A 130 5.37 -3.52 3.54
N LEU A 131 5.23 -4.62 2.79
CA LEU A 131 6.10 -5.80 2.92
C LEU A 131 7.56 -5.54 2.60
N SER A 132 7.85 -4.56 1.74
CA SER A 132 9.22 -4.18 1.42
C SER A 132 9.96 -3.53 2.60
N SER A 133 9.28 -3.31 3.73
CA SER A 133 9.88 -2.78 4.96
C SER A 133 10.57 -3.82 5.83
N PHE A 134 10.49 -5.10 5.47
CA PHE A 134 10.97 -6.20 6.28
C PHE A 134 12.08 -6.98 5.58
N LYS A 135 13.03 -7.50 6.37
CA LYS A 135 14.13 -8.34 5.86
C LYS A 135 13.62 -9.64 5.26
N SER A 136 12.56 -10.18 5.86
CA SER A 136 11.77 -11.31 5.39
C SER A 136 10.30 -11.00 5.62
N GLN A 137 9.40 -11.63 4.86
CA GLN A 137 7.97 -11.41 5.05
C GLN A 137 7.57 -11.77 6.50
N PRO A 138 6.93 -10.83 7.24
CA PRO A 138 6.57 -11.09 8.63
C PRO A 138 5.41 -12.09 8.76
N PHE A 139 4.67 -12.31 7.66
CA PHE A 139 3.49 -13.16 7.54
C PHE A 139 3.49 -13.88 6.19
N GLU A 140 2.90 -15.08 6.12
CA GLU A 140 2.72 -15.82 4.87
C GLU A 140 1.63 -15.17 4.02
N VAL A 141 1.91 -14.92 2.74
CA VAL A 141 0.91 -14.45 1.77
C VAL A 141 0.50 -15.63 0.89
N TYR A 142 -0.77 -16.01 0.94
CA TYR A 142 -1.36 -16.90 -0.07
C TYR A 142 -1.96 -16.00 -1.17
N ILE A 143 -1.24 -15.85 -2.28
CA ILE A 143 -1.65 -15.09 -3.48
C ILE A 143 -1.91 -16.08 -4.61
#